data_AF-A0A0C2JC15-F1
#
_entry.id   AF-A0A0C2JC15-F1
#
_cell.length_a   1.000
_cell.length_b   1.000
_cell.length_c   1.000
_cell.angle_alpha   90.00
_cell.angle_beta   90.00
_cell.angle_gamma   90.00
#
_symmetry.space_group_name_H-M   'P 1'
#
loop_
_entity.id
_entity.type
_entity.pdbx_description
1 polymer ?
#
loop_
_entity_poly.entity_id
_entity_poly.type
_entity_poly.pdbx_seq_one_letter_code
_entity_poly.pdbx_strand_id
1 'polypeptide(L)'
;MEDCARGIISIDIDLFNDISSLVKARQDGDPVSTEKAKTKALLAKDRFIGFLIDAYRDMRMGRIGDTFPLLKHVIEFELARYDSISEAIIRCVEIAHEQFQFRYQHGVHLAVQEVTKHMKFDPLLNYIEEAGSNHVDKSQTSSSVTSYKQQQNLVSV
;
A
#
# COMPACT_ATOMS: atom_id res chain seq x y z
N MET A 1 -10.68 21.89 12.90
CA MET A 1 -9.56 21.32 12.11
C MET A 1 -9.07 19.98 12.65
N GLU A 2 -9.20 19.70 13.96
CA GLU A 2 -8.76 18.42 14.56
C GLU A 2 -9.54 17.18 14.08
N ASP A 3 -10.84 17.30 13.78
CA ASP A 3 -11.67 16.15 13.37
C ASP A 3 -11.32 15.61 11.98
N CYS A 4 -10.84 16.48 11.09
CA CYS A 4 -10.48 16.10 9.73
C CYS A 4 -9.16 15.31 9.71
N ALA A 5 -8.19 15.73 10.55
CA ALA A 5 -6.92 15.01 10.73
C ALA A 5 -7.14 13.64 11.40
N ARG A 6 -8.03 13.54 12.40
CA ARG A 6 -8.35 12.23 13.04
C ARG A 6 -9.02 11.26 12.07
N GLY A 7 -9.92 11.75 11.21
CA GLY A 7 -10.58 10.91 10.20
C GLY A 7 -9.60 10.40 9.13
N ILE A 8 -8.63 11.22 8.73
CA ILE A 8 -7.54 10.82 7.83
C ILE A 8 -6.71 9.69 8.46
N ILE A 9 -6.23 9.91 9.68
CA ILE A 9 -5.35 8.98 10.38
C ILE A 9 -6.02 7.61 10.59
N SER A 10 -7.33 7.57 10.90
CA SER A 10 -8.00 6.30 11.14
C SER A 10 -8.18 5.45 9.88
N ILE A 11 -8.44 6.08 8.73
CA ILE A 11 -8.70 5.36 7.47
C ILE A 11 -7.41 4.73 6.93
N ASP A 12 -6.28 5.42 7.05
CA ASP A 12 -4.98 4.93 6.57
C ASP A 12 -4.48 3.73 7.40
N ILE A 13 -4.68 3.80 8.73
CA ILE A 13 -4.33 2.73 9.66
C ILE A 13 -5.23 1.49 9.45
N ASP A 14 -6.54 1.69 9.26
CA ASP A 14 -7.47 0.59 9.01
C ASP A 14 -7.14 -0.14 7.70
N LEU A 15 -6.85 0.61 6.63
CA LEU A 15 -6.42 0.05 5.34
C LEU A 15 -5.12 -0.75 5.48
N PHE A 16 -4.12 -0.19 6.16
CA PHE A 16 -2.86 -0.87 6.43
C PHE A 16 -3.07 -2.18 7.20
N ASN A 17 -3.89 -2.15 8.26
CA ASN A 17 -4.16 -3.29 9.11
C ASN A 17 -4.92 -4.40 8.38
N ASP A 18 -5.91 -4.05 7.56
CA ASP A 18 -6.70 -5.02 6.79
C ASP A 18 -5.86 -5.69 5.70
N ILE A 19 -5.00 -4.94 5.00
CA ILE A 19 -4.06 -5.52 4.02
C ILE A 19 -3.00 -6.39 4.72
N SER A 20 -2.43 -5.92 5.83
CA SER A 20 -1.46 -6.69 6.63
C SER A 20 -2.08 -8.00 7.14
N SER A 21 -3.35 -7.97 7.55
CA SER A 21 -4.09 -9.15 8.00
C SER A 21 -4.32 -10.15 6.86
N LEU A 22 -4.57 -9.67 5.64
CA LEU A 22 -4.66 -10.52 4.45
C LEU A 22 -3.33 -11.19 4.13
N VAL A 23 -2.22 -10.45 4.18
CA VAL A 23 -0.88 -11.02 3.97
C VAL A 23 -0.59 -12.12 4.98
N LYS A 24 -0.89 -11.90 6.26
CA LYS A 24 -0.74 -12.91 7.32
C LYS A 24 -1.64 -14.14 7.09
N ALA A 25 -2.92 -13.94 6.81
CA ALA A 25 -3.85 -15.05 6.56
C ALA A 25 -3.41 -15.96 5.40
N ARG A 26 -2.77 -15.38 4.37
CA ARG A 26 -2.17 -16.14 3.28
C ARG A 26 -0.94 -16.94 3.70
N GLN A 27 -0.07 -16.34 4.53
CA GLN A 27 1.10 -17.03 5.08
C GLN A 27 0.71 -18.22 5.96
N ASP A 28 -0.38 -18.09 6.70
CA ASP A 28 -0.94 -19.15 7.54
C ASP A 28 -1.62 -20.27 6.73
N GLY A 29 -1.86 -20.05 5.43
CA GLY A 29 -2.40 -21.04 4.51
C GLY A 29 -3.88 -21.40 4.75
N ASP A 30 -4.63 -20.60 5.52
CA ASP A 30 -6.06 -20.81 5.77
C ASP A 30 -6.91 -20.12 4.68
N PRO A 31 -7.60 -20.88 3.80
CA PRO A 31 -8.40 -20.31 2.72
C PRO A 31 -9.59 -19.49 3.24
N VAL A 32 -10.18 -19.88 4.38
CA VAL A 32 -11.37 -19.20 4.93
C VAL A 32 -10.97 -17.84 5.50
N SER A 33 -9.90 -17.78 6.28
CA SER A 33 -9.36 -16.52 6.79
C SER A 33 -8.85 -15.63 5.66
N THR A 34 -8.25 -16.20 4.62
CA THR A 34 -7.78 -15.46 3.44
C THR A 34 -8.94 -14.76 2.73
N GLU A 35 -10.03 -15.47 2.43
CA GLU A 35 -11.17 -14.87 1.71
C GLU A 35 -11.87 -13.78 2.54
N LYS A 36 -11.99 -14.01 3.85
CA LYS A 36 -12.53 -13.01 4.78
C LYS A 36 -11.66 -11.76 4.85
N ALA A 37 -10.34 -11.92 4.96
CA ALA A 37 -9.40 -10.81 4.99
C ALA A 37 -9.36 -10.06 3.65
N LYS A 38 -9.49 -10.78 2.52
CA LYS A 38 -9.57 -10.19 1.18
C LYS A 38 -10.78 -9.28 1.03
N THR A 39 -11.94 -9.75 1.47
CA THR A 39 -13.18 -8.96 1.46
C THR A 39 -13.03 -7.68 2.29
N LYS A 40 -12.40 -7.77 3.46
CA LYS A 40 -12.13 -6.58 4.30
C LYS A 40 -11.18 -5.60 3.62
N ALA A 41 -10.06 -6.08 3.08
CA ALA A 41 -9.09 -5.24 2.39
C ALA A 41 -9.68 -4.52 1.17
N LEU A 42 -10.56 -5.19 0.40
CA LEU A 42 -11.31 -4.55 -0.69
C LEU A 42 -12.21 -3.42 -0.18
N LEU A 43 -12.99 -3.67 0.87
CA LEU A 43 -13.88 -2.67 1.46
C LEU A 43 -13.10 -1.48 2.04
N ALA A 44 -11.97 -1.73 2.69
CA ALA A 44 -11.09 -0.68 3.21
C ALA A 44 -10.52 0.17 2.07
N LYS A 45 -10.08 -0.47 0.97
CA LYS A 45 -9.59 0.23 -0.22
C LYS A 45 -10.66 1.14 -0.81
N ASP A 46 -11.88 0.64 -0.99
CA ASP A 46 -12.97 1.43 -1.58
C ASP A 46 -13.34 2.64 -0.69
N ARG A 47 -13.35 2.46 0.65
CA ARG A 47 -13.54 3.57 1.60
C ARG A 47 -12.43 4.60 1.50
N PHE A 48 -11.19 4.16 1.40
CA PHE A 48 -10.04 5.03 1.24
C PHE A 48 -10.14 5.87 -0.04
N ILE A 49 -10.43 5.24 -1.19
CA ILE A 49 -10.66 5.97 -2.44
C ILE A 49 -11.83 6.95 -2.32
N GLY A 50 -12.93 6.54 -1.68
CA GLY A 50 -14.07 7.43 -1.41
C GLY A 50 -13.67 8.67 -0.60
N PHE A 51 -12.86 8.48 0.44
CA PHE A 51 -12.31 9.57 1.23
C PHE A 51 -11.46 10.52 0.36
N LEU A 52 -10.59 9.99 -0.50
CA LEU A 52 -9.76 10.80 -1.41
C LEU A 52 -10.61 11.62 -2.40
N ILE A 53 -11.70 11.04 -2.92
CA ILE A 53 -12.65 11.74 -3.81
C ILE A 53 -13.30 12.92 -3.07
N ASP A 54 -13.77 12.69 -1.84
CA ASP A 54 -14.41 13.73 -1.03
C ASP A 54 -13.43 14.85 -0.69
N ALA A 55 -12.20 14.51 -0.29
CA ALA A 55 -11.14 15.48 -0.05
C ALA A 55 -10.82 16.31 -1.31
N TYR A 56 -10.70 15.67 -2.48
CA TYR A 56 -10.46 16.38 -3.73
C TYR A 56 -11.64 17.30 -4.11
N ARG A 57 -12.88 16.84 -3.94
CA ARG A 57 -14.08 17.67 -4.17
C ARG A 57 -14.05 18.91 -3.29
N ASP A 58 -13.81 18.73 -2.00
CA ASP A 58 -13.84 19.83 -1.04
C ASP A 58 -12.70 20.84 -1.29
N MET A 59 -11.53 20.35 -1.73
CA MET A 59 -10.43 21.20 -2.23
C MET A 59 -10.87 22.03 -3.45
N ARG A 60 -11.50 21.40 -4.46
CA ARG A 60 -12.00 22.09 -5.67
C ARG A 60 -13.09 23.11 -5.38
N MET A 61 -13.88 22.90 -4.34
CA MET A 61 -14.90 23.84 -3.86
C MET A 61 -14.32 24.93 -2.95
N GLY A 62 -13.01 24.93 -2.68
CA GLY A 62 -12.35 25.91 -1.82
C GLY A 62 -12.70 25.79 -0.34
N ARG A 63 -13.23 24.63 0.10
CA ARG A 63 -13.58 24.38 1.51
C ARG A 63 -12.35 24.01 2.35
N ILE A 64 -11.38 23.34 1.73
CA ILE A 64 -10.11 22.94 2.31
C ILE A 64 -8.97 23.30 1.34
N GLY A 65 -7.74 23.39 1.87
CA GLY A 65 -6.53 23.53 1.05
C GLY A 65 -6.17 22.23 0.31
N ASP A 66 -5.05 22.21 -0.40
CA ASP A 66 -4.52 20.98 -0.98
C ASP A 66 -4.05 20.02 0.12
N THR A 67 -4.83 18.99 0.37
CA THR A 67 -4.61 18.02 1.44
C THR A 67 -3.77 16.81 1.00
N PHE A 68 -3.53 16.61 -0.30
CA PHE A 68 -2.82 15.43 -0.78
C PHE A 68 -1.35 15.39 -0.32
N PRO A 69 -0.58 16.49 -0.35
CA PRO A 69 0.78 16.51 0.20
C PRO A 69 0.81 16.20 1.71
N LEU A 70 -0.15 16.76 2.46
CA LEU A 70 -0.26 16.51 3.90
C LEU A 70 -0.60 15.04 4.19
N LEU A 71 -1.54 14.47 3.43
CA LEU A 71 -1.96 13.08 3.58
C LEU A 71 -0.77 12.13 3.39
N LYS A 72 0.04 12.33 2.34
CA LYS A 72 1.26 11.53 2.14
C LYS A 72 2.19 11.63 3.35
N HIS A 73 2.40 12.84 3.87
CA HIS A 73 3.28 13.03 5.01
C HIS A 73 2.76 12.36 6.29
N VAL A 74 1.45 12.38 6.51
CA VAL A 74 0.80 11.67 7.61
C VAL A 74 1.01 10.17 7.47
N ILE A 75 0.79 9.60 6.28
CA ILE A 75 1.01 8.17 6.03
C ILE A 75 2.48 7.79 6.27
N GLU A 76 3.44 8.59 5.79
CA GLU A 76 4.87 8.37 6.01
C GLU A 76 5.29 8.45 7.49
N PHE A 77 4.57 9.24 8.29
CA PHE A 77 4.88 9.46 9.69
C PHE A 77 4.23 8.40 10.60
N GLU A 78 2.96 8.11 10.37
CA GLU A 78 2.16 7.19 11.17
C GLU A 78 2.44 5.73 10.82
N LEU A 79 2.72 5.43 9.56
CA LEU A 79 3.09 4.08 9.13
C LEU A 79 4.61 3.94 9.03
N ALA A 80 5.10 2.71 9.17
CA ALA A 80 6.52 2.45 9.07
C ALA A 80 7.05 2.88 7.70
N ARG A 81 7.98 3.83 7.70
CA ARG A 81 8.52 4.53 6.52
C ARG A 81 9.19 3.65 5.45
N TYR A 82 9.32 2.35 5.70
CA TYR A 82 9.96 1.35 4.84
C TYR A 82 9.12 0.06 4.70
N ASP A 83 7.84 0.11 5.07
CA ASP A 83 6.95 -1.01 4.85
C ASP A 83 6.34 -0.93 3.44
N SER A 84 6.37 -2.05 2.71
CA SER A 84 5.95 -2.10 1.31
C SER A 84 4.44 -1.90 1.12
N ILE A 85 3.62 -2.12 2.15
CA ILE A 85 2.18 -1.81 2.15
C ILE A 85 2.00 -0.30 2.32
N SER A 86 2.75 0.34 3.23
CA SER A 86 2.73 1.79 3.40
C SER A 86 3.11 2.53 2.12
N GLU A 87 4.17 2.08 1.43
CA GLU A 87 4.55 2.61 0.11
C GLU A 87 3.44 2.44 -0.94
N ALA A 88 2.74 1.30 -0.91
CA ALA A 88 1.63 1.05 -1.82
C ALA A 88 0.44 1.97 -1.55
N ILE A 89 0.15 2.29 -0.29
CA ILE A 89 -0.89 3.25 0.09
C ILE A 89 -0.52 4.64 -0.42
N ILE A 90 0.72 5.10 -0.21
CA ILE A 90 1.21 6.40 -0.71
C ILE A 90 1.09 6.49 -2.24
N ARG A 91 1.54 5.45 -2.97
CA ARG A 91 1.40 5.42 -4.43
C ARG A 91 -0.05 5.39 -4.88
N CYS A 92 -0.94 4.75 -4.13
CA CYS A 92 -2.38 4.76 -4.40
C CYS A 92 -2.93 6.20 -4.32
N VAL A 93 -2.53 6.98 -3.30
CA VAL A 93 -2.88 8.42 -3.19
C VAL A 93 -2.42 9.20 -4.40
N GLU A 94 -1.18 8.97 -4.85
CA GLU A 94 -0.60 9.64 -6.02
C GLU A 94 -1.40 9.39 -7.29
N ILE A 95 -1.64 8.11 -7.58
CA ILE A 95 -2.35 7.70 -8.79
C ILE A 95 -3.80 8.19 -8.74
N ALA A 96 -4.46 8.11 -7.58
CA ALA A 96 -5.81 8.63 -7.40
C ALA A 96 -5.86 10.15 -7.65
N HIS A 97 -4.94 10.91 -7.07
CA HIS A 97 -4.86 12.36 -7.27
C HIS A 97 -4.66 12.72 -8.75
N GLU A 98 -3.75 12.04 -9.45
CA GLU A 98 -3.57 12.21 -10.89
C GLU A 98 -4.87 11.94 -11.65
N GLN A 99 -5.55 10.82 -11.37
CA GLN A 99 -6.83 10.51 -12.01
C GLN A 99 -7.89 11.58 -11.76
N PHE A 100 -7.94 12.17 -10.55
CA PHE A 100 -8.87 13.25 -10.24
C PHE A 100 -8.58 14.51 -11.05
N GLN A 101 -7.31 14.88 -11.21
CA GLN A 101 -6.92 16.05 -12.02
C GLN A 101 -7.36 15.91 -13.48
N PHE A 102 -7.26 14.71 -14.05
CA PHE A 102 -7.70 14.47 -15.42
C PHE A 102 -9.22 14.35 -15.58
N ARG A 103 -9.90 13.73 -14.60
CA ARG A 103 -11.31 13.30 -14.76
C ARG A 103 -12.33 14.21 -14.11
N TYR A 104 -11.94 14.97 -13.09
CA TYR A 104 -12.81 15.95 -12.46
C TYR A 104 -12.92 17.20 -13.34
N GLN A 105 -13.49 17.04 -14.53
CA GLN A 105 -13.81 18.13 -15.44
C GLN A 105 -15.31 18.42 -15.33
N HIS A 106 -15.68 19.70 -15.25
CA HIS A 106 -17.08 20.17 -15.29
C HIS A 106 -17.95 19.82 -14.06
N GLY A 107 -17.36 19.57 -12.89
CA GLY A 107 -18.14 19.39 -11.65
C GLY A 107 -18.88 18.04 -11.57
N VAL A 108 -18.52 17.07 -12.41
CA VAL A 108 -19.05 15.71 -12.34
C VAL A 108 -18.54 15.03 -11.07
N HIS A 109 -19.45 14.40 -10.31
CA HIS A 109 -19.09 13.63 -9.14
C HIS A 109 -18.39 12.33 -9.57
N LEU A 110 -17.15 12.14 -9.13
CA LEU A 110 -16.42 10.89 -9.37
C LEU A 110 -16.96 9.80 -8.46
N ALA A 111 -17.33 8.66 -9.04
CA ALA A 111 -17.65 7.45 -8.28
C ALA A 111 -16.37 6.64 -8.04
N VAL A 112 -16.27 5.98 -6.88
CA VAL A 112 -15.13 5.11 -6.51
C VAL A 112 -14.82 4.10 -7.62
N GLN A 113 -15.85 3.41 -8.12
CA GLN A 113 -15.70 2.39 -9.17
C GLN A 113 -15.12 2.96 -10.47
N GLU A 114 -15.50 4.18 -10.85
CA GLU A 114 -14.99 4.83 -12.05
C GLU A 114 -13.51 5.20 -11.86
N VAL A 115 -13.14 5.75 -10.70
CA VAL A 115 -11.75 6.06 -10.37
C VAL A 115 -10.90 4.79 -10.41
N THR A 116 -11.31 3.75 -9.68
CA THR A 116 -10.60 2.47 -9.59
C THR A 116 -10.41 1.81 -10.97
N LYS A 117 -11.42 1.86 -11.85
CA LYS A 117 -11.32 1.33 -13.23
C LYS A 117 -10.20 1.98 -14.05
N HIS A 118 -9.86 3.23 -13.74
CA HIS A 118 -8.88 4.00 -14.51
C HIS A 118 -7.51 4.12 -13.83
N MET A 119 -7.39 3.61 -12.60
CA MET A 119 -6.10 3.35 -11.96
C MET A 119 -5.47 2.12 -12.64
N LYS A 120 -4.88 2.32 -13.82
CA LYS A 120 -4.27 1.25 -14.65
C LYS A 120 -3.25 0.40 -13.89
N PHE A 121 -2.68 0.91 -12.80
CA PHE A 121 -1.77 0.20 -11.93
C PHE A 121 -2.13 0.53 -10.47
N ASP A 122 -3.12 -0.16 -9.91
CA ASP A 122 -3.47 -0.01 -8.49
C ASP A 122 -2.52 -0.88 -7.64
N PRO A 123 -1.53 -0.30 -6.94
CA PRO A 123 -0.55 -1.05 -6.18
C PRO A 123 -1.17 -1.85 -5.03
N LEU A 124 -2.35 -1.45 -4.54
CA LEU A 124 -3.04 -2.17 -3.47
C LEU A 124 -3.72 -3.44 -3.99
N LEU A 125 -4.11 -3.48 -5.27
CA LEU A 125 -4.68 -4.69 -5.87
C LEU A 125 -3.67 -5.84 -5.92
N ASN A 126 -2.36 -5.57 -6.05
CA ASN A 126 -1.35 -6.63 -5.99
C ASN A 126 -1.43 -7.37 -4.65
N TYR A 127 -1.53 -6.63 -3.54
CA TYR A 127 -1.72 -7.24 -2.23
C TYR A 127 -3.09 -7.91 -2.08
N ILE A 128 -4.14 -7.39 -2.70
CA ILE A 128 -5.51 -7.89 -2.50
C ILE A 128 -5.83 -9.11 -3.39
N GLU A 129 -5.31 -9.16 -4.61
CA GLU A 129 -5.66 -10.15 -5.62
C GLU A 129 -4.63 -11.27 -5.76
N GLU A 130 -3.34 -11.05 -5.45
CA GLU A 130 -2.33 -12.08 -5.64
C GLU A 130 -2.61 -13.33 -4.81
N ALA A 131 -2.96 -14.42 -5.51
CA ALA A 131 -2.89 -15.76 -4.96
C ALA A 131 -1.41 -16.15 -4.85
N GLY A 132 -0.83 -15.97 -3.65
CA GLY A 132 0.46 -16.55 -3.29
C GLY A 132 1.65 -16.14 -4.16
N SER A 133 2.07 -14.87 -4.09
CA SER A 133 3.46 -14.55 -4.44
C SER A 133 4.34 -14.92 -3.25
N ASN A 134 4.98 -16.08 -3.36
CA ASN A 134 6.03 -16.52 -2.45
C ASN A 134 7.23 -15.56 -2.54
N HIS A 135 7.18 -14.42 -1.85
CA HIS A 135 8.41 -13.75 -1.45
C HIS A 135 8.92 -14.42 -0.16
N VAL A 136 9.34 -15.68 -0.31
CA VAL A 136 10.34 -16.24 0.60
C VAL A 136 11.57 -15.39 0.37
N ASP A 137 11.84 -14.47 1.30
CA ASP A 137 13.19 -14.00 1.51
C ASP A 137 14.04 -15.25 1.67
N LYS A 138 14.77 -15.60 0.61
CA LYS A 138 15.94 -16.46 0.70
C LYS A 138 16.93 -15.71 1.56
N SER A 139 16.74 -15.86 2.86
CA SER A 139 17.78 -15.70 3.85
C SER A 139 18.96 -16.48 3.29
N GLN A 140 20.01 -15.75 2.91
CA GLN A 140 21.32 -16.33 2.68
C GLN A 140 21.81 -16.86 4.02
N THR A 141 21.34 -18.06 4.39
CA THR A 141 22.00 -18.95 5.33
C THR A 141 23.32 -19.36 4.70
N SER A 142 24.34 -18.51 4.83
CA SER A 142 25.73 -18.91 4.62
C SER A 142 26.26 -19.52 5.92
N SER A 143 25.72 -20.67 6.27
CA SER A 143 26.36 -21.57 7.23
C SER A 143 27.05 -22.66 6.44
N SER A 144 28.36 -22.56 6.30
CA SER A 144 29.23 -23.71 6.06
C SER A 144 30.61 -23.43 6.63
N VAL A 145 30.73 -23.69 7.92
CA VAL A 145 31.97 -24.17 8.52
C VAL A 145 32.29 -25.51 7.86
N THR A 146 33.50 -25.70 7.32
CA THR A 146 34.49 -26.70 7.77
C THR A 146 35.74 -26.70 6.88
N SER A 147 36.88 -26.50 7.56
CA SER A 147 38.28 -26.90 7.29
C SER A 147 38.49 -28.06 6.29
N TYR A 148 39.55 -28.01 5.47
CA TYR A 148 40.73 -28.92 5.56
C TYR A 148 41.78 -28.66 4.46
N LYS A 149 43.04 -28.55 4.94
CA LYS A 149 44.34 -29.02 4.38
C LYS A 149 44.98 -28.38 3.11
N GLN A 150 46.12 -27.73 3.39
CA GLN A 150 47.50 -28.15 3.03
C GLN A 150 47.82 -28.52 1.57
N GLN A 151 48.70 -27.72 0.96
CA GLN A 151 49.96 -28.06 0.23
C GLN A 151 50.18 -27.36 -1.13
N GLN A 152 51.36 -26.69 -1.18
CA GLN A 152 52.32 -26.58 -2.28
C GLN A 152 52.04 -25.67 -3.50
N ASN A 153 52.79 -24.58 -3.62
CA ASN A 153 53.97 -24.46 -4.51
C ASN A 153 54.47 -22.99 -4.55
N LEU A 154 55.72 -22.73 -4.16
CA LEU A 154 56.88 -22.58 -5.06
C LEU A 154 56.75 -21.35 -5.99
N VAL A 155 57.42 -20.25 -5.62
CA VAL A 155 57.97 -19.30 -6.59
C VAL A 155 59.40 -18.99 -6.17
N SER A 156 60.34 -19.57 -6.91
CA SER A 156 61.72 -19.10 -7.03
C SER A 156 61.72 -17.91 -8.00
N VAL A 157 62.29 -16.77 -7.61
CA VAL A 157 63.44 -16.09 -8.25
C VAL A 157 64.11 -15.23 -7.20
#